data_AF-A0A6L6Y5H3-F1
#
_entry.id   AF-A0A6L6Y5H3-F1
#
_cell.length_a   1.000
_cell.length_b   1.000
_cell.length_c   1.000
_cell.angle_alpha   90.00
_cell.angle_beta   90.00
_cell.angle_gamma   90.00
#
_symmetry.space_group_name_H-M   'P 1'
#
loop_
_entity.id
_entity.type
_entity.pdbx_description
1 polymer ?
#
loop_
_entity_poly.entity_id
_entity_poly.type
_entity_poly.pdbx_seq_one_letter_code
_entity_poly.pdbx_strand_id
1 'polypeptide(L)'
;MKEHPDKHIRAAIEYARTRGWIFIAGGKSAHCFGRLRCGTANHREHMMSIWSTPAVPENHARQIIRMVDRCRSTSAARFNHKERKL
;
A
#
# COMPACT_ATOMS: atom_id res chain seq x y z
N MET A 1 5.38 4.33 17.87
CA MET A 1 5.11 3.36 16.80
C MET A 1 6.40 3.20 16.02
N LYS A 2 6.88 1.97 15.78
CA LYS A 2 8.14 1.79 15.03
C LYS A 2 7.93 2.37 13.63
N GLU A 3 8.80 3.27 13.20
CA GLU A 3 8.79 3.81 11.85
C GLU A 3 9.55 2.90 10.90
N HIS A 4 9.15 2.88 9.63
CA HIS A 4 9.87 2.09 8.63
C HIS A 4 11.26 2.72 8.39
N PRO A 5 12.35 1.94 8.35
CA PRO A 5 13.70 2.51 8.22
C PRO A 5 13.87 3.29 6.90
N ASP A 6 13.27 2.81 5.81
CA ASP A 6 13.30 3.49 4.52
C ASP A 6 12.34 4.70 4.44
N LYS A 7 12.85 5.83 3.93
CA LYS A 7 12.10 7.10 3.81
C LYS A 7 11.00 7.07 2.74
N HIS A 8 11.18 6.33 1.64
CA HIS A 8 10.20 6.26 0.56
C HIS A 8 8.98 5.47 1.01
N ILE A 9 9.20 4.39 1.75
CA ILE A 9 8.12 3.59 2.33
C ILE A 9 7.38 4.38 3.42
N ARG A 10 8.08 5.14 4.27
CA ARG A 10 7.42 6.05 5.22
C ARG A 10 6.51 7.06 4.52
N ALA A 11 7.01 7.72 3.47
CA ALA A 11 6.23 8.67 2.69
C ALA A 11 5.01 8.02 2.03
N ALA A 12 5.14 6.78 1.53
CA ALA A 12 4.03 6.03 0.95
C ALA A 12 2.99 5.59 1.98
N ILE A 13 3.40 5.22 3.20
CA ILE A 13 2.47 4.93 4.30
C ILE A 13 1.69 6.19 4.68
N GLU A 14 2.37 7.34 4.80
CA GLU A 14 1.70 8.61 5.14
C GLU A 14 0.70 9.00 4.04
N TYR A 15 1.10 8.89 2.77
CA TYR A 15 0.21 9.08 1.61
C TYR A 15 -1.04 8.21 1.66
N ALA A 16 -0.93 6.96 2.15
CA ALA A 16 -2.04 6.06 2.32
C ALA A 16 -2.97 6.55 3.44
N ARG A 17 -2.42 6.99 4.57
CA ARG A 17 -3.16 7.52 5.73
C ARG A 17 -3.99 8.74 5.34
N THR A 18 -3.44 9.68 4.57
CA THR A 18 -4.18 10.86 4.10
C THR A 18 -5.35 10.50 3.16
N ARG A 19 -5.40 9.27 2.64
CA ARG A 19 -6.47 8.74 1.78
C ARG A 19 -7.40 7.78 2.50
N GLY A 20 -7.37 7.77 3.83
CA GLY A 20 -8.25 6.93 4.64
C GLY A 20 -7.86 5.46 4.68
N TRP A 21 -6.62 5.12 4.33
CA TRP A 21 -6.09 3.79 4.60
C TRP A 21 -5.57 3.67 6.03
N ILE A 22 -5.73 2.49 6.61
CA ILE A 22 -5.35 2.18 7.98
C ILE A 22 -4.08 1.33 7.93
N PHE A 23 -3.04 1.77 8.64
CA PHE A 23 -1.82 1.00 8.82
C PHE A 23 -1.91 0.14 10.09
N ILE A 24 -1.66 -1.15 9.94
CA ILE A 24 -1.65 -2.17 10.98
C ILE A 24 -0.22 -2.66 11.14
N ALA A 25 0.41 -2.38 12.28
CA ALA A 25 1.79 -2.80 12.53
C ALA A 25 1.92 -4.34 12.55
N GLY A 26 3.03 -4.84 12.02
CA GLY A 26 3.40 -6.25 12.09
C GLY A 26 3.87 -6.67 13.48
N GLY A 27 3.83 -7.96 13.78
CA GLY A 27 4.36 -8.52 15.01
C GLY A 27 5.89 -8.52 15.08
N LYS A 28 6.45 -8.73 16.28
CA LYS A 28 7.90 -8.67 16.54
C LYS A 28 8.75 -9.67 15.73
N SER A 29 8.17 -10.81 15.34
CA SER A 29 8.85 -11.87 14.56
C SER A 29 8.36 -11.96 13.11
N ALA A 30 7.63 -10.94 12.61
CA ALA A 30 7.11 -10.96 11.25
C ALA A 30 8.13 -10.38 10.26
N HIS A 31 8.34 -11.07 9.13
CA HIS A 31 9.08 -10.52 7.98
C HIS A 31 8.37 -9.29 7.36
N CYS A 32 7.09 -9.12 7.68
CA CYS A 32 6.26 -8.00 7.30
C CYS A 32 6.36 -6.90 8.36
N PHE A 33 6.67 -5.67 7.93
CA PHE A 33 6.68 -4.49 8.78
C PHE A 33 5.26 -4.12 9.25
N GLY A 34 4.27 -4.34 8.40
CA GLY A 34 2.86 -4.11 8.70
C GLY A 34 1.99 -4.25 7.47
N ARG A 35 0.70 -4.00 7.60
CA ARG A 35 -0.27 -4.08 6.50
C ARG A 35 -1.03 -2.78 6.38
N LEU A 36 -1.25 -2.34 5.15
CA LEU A 36 -2.23 -1.30 4.83
C LEU A 36 -3.57 -1.97 4.51
N ARG A 37 -4.65 -1.42 5.05
CA ARG A 37 -6.03 -1.84 4.78
C ARG A 37 -6.88 -0.63 4.40
N CYS A 38 -7.68 -0.74 3.35
CA CYS A 38 -8.56 0.35 2.94
C CYS A 38 -9.62 0.57 4.03
N GLY A 39 -9.81 1.83 4.47
CA GLY A 39 -10.73 2.17 5.55
C GLY A 39 -12.21 2.24 5.14
N THR A 40 -12.51 2.07 3.84
CA THR A 40 -13.88 2.04 3.33
C THR A 40 -14.61 0.77 3.80
N ALA A 41 -15.79 0.91 4.40
CA ALA A 41 -16.56 -0.19 5.01
C ALA A 41 -16.83 -1.38 4.07
N ASN A 42 -16.95 -1.12 2.76
CA ASN A 42 -17.26 -2.13 1.74
C ASN A 42 -16.01 -2.71 1.03
N HIS A 43 -14.80 -2.21 1.30
CA HIS A 43 -13.57 -2.68 0.64
C HIS A 43 -12.69 -3.51 1.58
N ARG A 44 -13.16 -4.72 1.92
CA ARG A 44 -12.43 -5.64 2.80
C ARG A 44 -11.24 -6.35 2.13
N GLU A 45 -11.23 -6.42 0.80
CA GLU A 45 -10.19 -7.11 0.01
C GLU A 45 -8.99 -6.21 -0.32
N HIS A 46 -9.14 -4.89 -0.20
CA HIS A 46 -8.08 -3.94 -0.49
C HIS A 46 -7.10 -3.86 0.69
N MET A 47 -6.14 -4.79 0.70
CA MET A 47 -5.06 -4.86 1.67
C MET A 47 -3.70 -5.08 0.99
N MET A 48 -2.63 -4.57 1.58
CA MET A 48 -1.26 -4.77 1.09
C MET A 48 -0.28 -4.93 2.25
N SER A 49 0.57 -5.94 2.19
CA SER A 49 1.69 -6.11 3.12
C SER A 49 2.82 -5.15 2.78
N ILE A 50 3.38 -4.53 3.81
CA ILE A 50 4.57 -3.66 3.76
C ILE A 50 5.75 -4.46 4.30
N TRP A 51 6.77 -4.66 3.48
CA TRP A 51 7.93 -5.47 3.83
C TRP A 51 9.01 -4.63 4.52
N SER A 52 9.67 -5.19 5.54
CA SER A 52 10.72 -4.49 6.29
C SER A 52 12.00 -4.26 5.47
N THR A 53 12.33 -5.21 4.58
CA THR A 53 13.56 -5.22 3.78
C THR A 53 13.25 -5.60 2.32
N PRO A 54 12.58 -4.74 1.56
CA PRO A 54 12.38 -4.97 0.13
C PRO A 54 13.70 -4.78 -0.62
N ALA A 55 13.91 -5.56 -1.70
CA ALA A 55 15.12 -5.44 -2.52
C ALA A 55 15.30 -4.04 -3.14
N VAL A 56 14.20 -3.36 -3.47
CA VAL A 56 14.19 -1.98 -3.97
C VAL A 56 13.07 -1.19 -3.26
N PRO A 57 13.40 -0.36 -2.24
CA PRO A 57 12.40 0.35 -1.45
C PRO A 57 11.51 1.32 -2.25
N GLU A 58 12.05 2.00 -3.27
CA GLU A 58 11.31 2.94 -4.11
C GLU A 58 10.26 2.25 -4.98
N ASN A 59 10.59 1.05 -5.48
CA ASN A 59 9.62 0.21 -6.20
C ASN A 59 8.48 -0.18 -5.26
N HIS A 60 8.79 -0.59 -4.04
CA HIS A 60 7.79 -0.98 -3.07
C HIS A 60 6.90 0.21 -2.66
N ALA A 61 7.49 1.38 -2.41
CA ALA A 61 6.76 2.63 -2.18
C ALA A 61 5.81 2.98 -3.33
N ARG A 62 6.27 2.87 -4.58
CA ARG A 62 5.41 3.06 -5.77
C ARG A 62 4.27 2.05 -5.86
N GLN A 63 4.50 0.79 -5.47
CA GLN A 63 3.44 -0.22 -5.42
C GLN A 63 2.36 0.14 -4.39
N ILE A 64 2.77 0.61 -3.21
CA ILE A 64 1.85 1.07 -2.16
C ILE A 64 0.97 2.21 -2.68
N ILE A 65 1.59 3.24 -3.27
CA ILE A 65 0.87 4.40 -3.84
C ILE A 65 -0.14 3.95 -4.91
N ARG A 66 0.28 3.08 -5.83
CA ARG A 66 -0.62 2.55 -6.89
C ARG A 66 -1.82 1.79 -6.32
N MET A 67 -1.61 0.99 -5.28
CA MET A 67 -2.69 0.26 -4.61
C MET A 67 -3.68 1.21 -3.95
N VAL A 68 -3.15 2.23 -3.27
CA VAL A 68 -3.95 3.27 -2.62
C VAL A 68 -4.81 4.03 -3.63
N ASP A 69 -4.23 4.45 -4.75
CA ASP A 69 -4.93 5.16 -5.81
C ASP A 69 -5.99 4.29 -6.51
N ARG A 70 -5.73 2.99 -6.65
CA ARG A 70 -6.73 2.03 -7.18
C ARG A 70 -7.96 1.90 -6.27
N CYS A 71 -7.85 1.98 -4.94
CA CYS A 71 -9.03 1.94 -4.06
C CYS A 71 -9.92 3.19 -4.22
N ARG A 72 -9.37 4.31 -4.74
CA ARG A 72 -10.10 5.58 -4.93
C ARG A 72 -10.93 5.63 -6.22
N SER A 73 -10.80 4.66 -7.12
CA SER A 73 -11.58 4.61 -8.37
C SER A 73 -13.00 4.06 -8.16
N THR A 74 -13.74 4.62 -7.20
CA THR A 74 -15.21 4.47 -7.13
C THR A 74 -15.86 5.78 -7.61
N SER A 75 -15.48 6.21 -8.82
CA SER A 75 -16.33 7.10 -9.66
C SER A 75 -15.92 7.19 -11.14
N ALA A 76 -14.80 6.60 -11.59
CA ALA A 76 -14.51 6.54 -13.03
C ALA A 76 -13.94 5.18 -13.43
N ALA A 77 -14.63 4.58 -14.40
CA ALA A 77 -14.36 3.36 -15.16
C ALA A 77 -13.07 2.59 -14.88
N ARG A 78 -13.26 1.29 -14.60
CA ARG A 78 -12.25 0.24 -14.67
C ARG A 78 -11.59 0.25 -16.06
N PHE A 79 -10.27 0.40 -16.13
CA PHE A 79 -9.52 0.00 -17.33
C PHE A 79 -8.79 -1.32 -17.10
N ASN A 80 -9.03 -2.23 -18.06
CA ASN A 80 -8.63 -3.64 -18.10
C ASN A 80 -7.12 -3.87 -17.99
N HIS A 81 -6.76 -5.01 -17.40
CA HIS A 81 -5.40 -5.51 -17.17
C HIS A 81 -4.75 -6.22 -18.39
N LYS A 82 -5.08 -5.92 -19.64
CA LYS A 82 -4.47 -6.66 -20.77
C LYS A 82 -4.17 -5.83 -22.02
N GLU A 83 -3.23 -4.89 -21.96
CA GLU A 83 -2.44 -4.48 -23.15
C GLU A 83 -1.02 -4.06 -22.73
N ARG A 84 -0.13 -5.05 -22.60
CA ARG A 84 1.30 -4.87 -22.86
C ARG A 84 1.68 -5.84 -23.96
N LYS A 85 1.46 -5.41 -25.19
CA LYS A 85 2.26 -5.84 -26.34
C LYS A 85 2.91 -4.58 -26.89
N LEU A 86 4.24 -4.59 -26.96
CA LEU A 86 5.04 -4.40 -28.16
C LEU A 86 6.39 -5.05 -27.86
#